data_AF-A0A099KG72-F1
#
_entry.id   AF-A0A099KG72-F1
#
_cell.length_a   1.000
_cell.length_b   1.000
_cell.length_c   1.000
_cell.angle_alpha   90.00
_cell.angle_beta   90.00
_cell.angle_gamma   90.00
#
_symmetry.space_group_name_H-M   'P 1'
#
loop_
_entity.id
_entity.type
_entity.pdbx_description
1 polymer ?
#
loop_
_entity_poly.entity_id
_entity_poly.type
_entity_poly.pdbx_seq_one_letter_code
_entity_poly.pdbx_strand_id
1 'polypeptide(L)'
;MPNLLFNYAGITNIAATHTGFKAINSEVLAVNQPDFLVAPAHVVQSLGGKQAFCKQPTLRLLKAAQECQLLVMDSLLSLGMSPRISTAIQALHEYKTRL
;
A
#
# COMPACT_ATOMS: atom_id res chain seq x y z
N MET A 1 -0.26 4.91 -11.77
CA MET A 1 -1.68 4.50 -11.84
C MET A 1 -2.34 4.14 -10.49
N PRO A 2 -1.65 3.79 -9.39
CA PRO A 2 -2.31 3.60 -8.09
C PRO A 2 -2.95 4.88 -7.51
N ASN A 3 -2.46 6.06 -7.93
CA ASN A 3 -2.88 7.34 -7.36
C ASN A 3 -4.37 7.65 -7.58
N LEU A 4 -4.96 7.23 -8.71
CA LEU A 4 -6.39 7.42 -8.96
C LEU A 4 -7.24 6.64 -7.96
N LEU A 5 -6.88 5.39 -7.70
CA LEU A 5 -7.59 4.52 -6.76
C LEU A 5 -7.54 5.09 -5.34
N PHE A 6 -6.37 5.56 -4.90
CA PHE A 6 -6.23 6.18 -3.58
C PHE A 6 -7.01 7.49 -3.49
N ASN A 7 -6.99 8.33 -4.52
CA ASN A 7 -7.80 9.56 -4.55
C ASN A 7 -9.30 9.28 -4.42
N TYR A 8 -9.84 8.29 -5.15
CA TYR A 8 -11.26 7.91 -5.04
C TYR A 8 -11.63 7.34 -3.67
N ALA A 9 -10.69 6.70 -2.98
CA ALA A 9 -10.87 6.22 -1.61
C ALA A 9 -10.58 7.31 -0.55
N GLY A 10 -10.22 8.54 -0.96
CA GLY A 10 -9.83 9.63 -0.06
C GLY A 10 -8.56 9.34 0.73
N ILE A 11 -7.60 8.65 0.11
CA ILE A 11 -6.28 8.29 0.64
C ILE A 11 -5.22 9.11 -0.07
N THR A 12 -4.31 9.71 0.70
CA THR A 12 -3.18 10.45 0.16
C THR A 12 -2.04 9.49 -0.16
N ASN A 13 -1.62 9.42 -1.42
CA ASN A 13 -0.44 8.65 -1.80
C ASN A 13 0.84 9.46 -1.55
N ILE A 14 1.69 9.02 -0.62
CA ILE A 14 2.99 9.66 -0.34
C ILE A 14 3.91 9.64 -1.58
N ALA A 15 3.72 8.67 -2.47
CA ALA A 15 4.47 8.57 -3.72
C ALA A 15 3.92 9.44 -4.87
N ALA A 16 2.82 10.19 -4.66
CA ALA A 16 2.13 10.94 -5.72
C ALA A 16 3.02 11.98 -6.43
N THR A 17 4.07 12.45 -5.76
CA THR A 17 5.03 13.44 -6.29
C THR A 17 5.93 12.87 -7.39
N HIS A 18 5.91 11.55 -7.61
CA HIS A 18 6.70 10.88 -8.63
C HIS A 18 5.81 10.32 -9.76
N THR A 19 6.22 10.58 -11.00
CA THR A 19 5.60 9.97 -12.19
C THR A 19 6.18 8.58 -12.46
N GLY A 20 5.31 7.62 -12.77
CA GLY A 20 5.69 6.23 -13.03
C GLY A 20 5.91 5.39 -11.77
N PHE A 21 6.46 4.18 -11.95
CA PHE A 21 6.86 3.31 -10.84
C PHE A 21 8.34 3.57 -10.53
N LYS A 22 8.63 4.12 -9.35
CA LYS A 22 10.00 4.42 -8.91
C LYS A 22 10.22 3.83 -7.53
N ALA A 23 11.45 3.36 -7.29
CA ALA A 23 11.89 3.06 -5.94
C ALA A 23 11.88 4.36 -5.12
N ILE A 24 11.24 4.32 -3.96
CA ILE A 24 11.26 5.42 -3.01
C ILE A 24 12.35 5.12 -2.00
N ASN A 25 13.13 6.13 -1.67
CA ASN A 25 14.16 6.01 -0.67
C ASN A 25 13.53 5.77 0.73
N SER A 26 14.07 4.79 1.46
CA SER A 26 13.70 4.47 2.84
C SER A 26 13.74 5.68 3.77
N GLU A 27 14.68 6.62 3.57
CA GLU A 27 14.73 7.85 4.38
C GLU A 27 13.51 8.75 4.16
N VAL A 28 13.06 8.89 2.91
CA VAL A 28 11.87 9.69 2.56
C VAL A 28 10.62 9.04 3.15
N LEU A 29 10.52 7.70 3.09
CA LEU A 29 9.42 6.96 3.71
C LEU A 29 9.43 7.12 5.24
N ALA A 30 10.61 7.08 5.86
CA ALA A 30 10.78 7.23 7.30
C ALA A 30 10.42 8.64 7.80
N VAL A 31 10.60 9.69 6.98
CA VAL A 31 10.17 11.06 7.32
C VAL A 31 8.66 11.22 7.19
N ASN A 32 8.07 10.68 6.12
CA ASN A 32 6.65 10.88 5.84
C ASN A 32 5.71 9.99 6.68
N GLN A 33 6.20 8.87 7.23
CA GLN A 33 5.47 7.93 8.10
C GLN A 33 4.03 7.65 7.63
N PRO A 34 3.83 6.78 6.62
CA PRO A 34 2.48 6.38 6.21
C PRO A 34 1.69 5.78 7.37
N ASP A 35 0.37 6.00 7.34
CA ASP A 35 -0.56 5.35 8.26
C ASP A 35 -0.58 3.83 8.02
N PHE A 36 -0.67 3.40 6.76
CA PHE A 36 -0.67 1.98 6.39
C PHE A 36 -0.01 1.72 5.04
N LEU A 37 0.31 0.44 4.81
CA LEU A 37 0.93 -0.06 3.59
C LEU A 37 -0.11 -0.79 2.73
N VAL A 38 0.04 -0.68 1.41
CA VAL A 38 -0.75 -1.46 0.44
C VAL A 38 0.21 -2.28 -0.41
N ALA A 39 0.00 -3.60 -0.49
CA ALA A 39 0.83 -4.48 -1.31
C ALA A 39 0.00 -5.51 -2.09
N PRO A 40 0.44 -5.88 -3.31
CA PRO A 40 -0.17 -6.96 -4.07
C PRO A 40 -0.02 -8.32 -3.36
N ALA A 41 -1.06 -9.15 -3.40
CA ALA A 41 -1.10 -10.45 -2.76
C ALA A 41 0.05 -11.38 -3.21
N HIS A 42 0.36 -11.39 -4.51
CA HIS A 42 1.46 -12.23 -5.03
C HIS A 42 2.82 -11.86 -4.43
N VAL A 43 3.07 -10.56 -4.22
CA VAL A 43 4.33 -10.07 -3.61
C VAL A 43 4.40 -10.49 -2.14
N VAL A 44 3.31 -10.29 -1.40
CA VAL A 44 3.24 -10.65 0.02
C VAL A 44 3.42 -12.15 0.21
N GLN A 45 2.78 -12.97 -0.62
CA GLN A 45 2.92 -14.42 -0.59
C GLN A 45 4.34 -14.86 -0.96
N SER A 46 4.93 -14.28 -2.01
CA SER A 46 6.32 -14.58 -2.42
C SER A 46 7.34 -14.25 -1.32
N LEU A 47 7.03 -13.33 -0.41
CA LEU A 47 7.89 -12.95 0.70
C LEU A 47 7.62 -13.76 1.99
N GLY A 48 6.73 -14.77 1.95
CA GLY A 48 6.41 -15.60 3.11
C GLY A 48 5.23 -15.10 3.94
N GLY A 49 4.37 -14.26 3.36
CA GLY A 49 3.13 -13.77 3.97
C GLY A 49 3.26 -12.40 4.65
N LYS A 50 2.13 -11.93 5.21
CA LYS A 50 1.98 -10.56 5.74
C LYS A 50 3.05 -10.20 6.80
N GLN A 51 3.31 -11.09 7.75
CA GLN A 51 4.29 -10.84 8.81
C GLN A 51 5.73 -10.73 8.27
N ALA A 52 6.09 -11.58 7.31
CA ALA A 52 7.42 -11.55 6.69
C ALA A 52 7.61 -10.31 5.79
N PHE A 53 6.52 -9.83 5.16
CA PHE A 53 6.51 -8.54 4.46
C PHE A 53 6.74 -7.37 5.43
N CYS A 54 6.04 -7.32 6.56
CA CYS A 54 6.19 -6.24 7.54
C CYS A 54 7.58 -6.21 8.19
N LYS A 55 8.28 -7.35 8.26
CA LYS A 55 9.65 -7.48 8.81
C LYS A 55 10.76 -7.15 7.81
N GLN A 56 10.43 -6.73 6.59
CA GLN A 56 11.44 -6.38 5.59
C GLN A 56 12.36 -5.25 6.12
N PRO A 57 13.70 -5.36 5.97
CA PRO A 57 14.64 -4.37 6.48
C PRO A 57 14.36 -2.95 5.98
N THR A 58 13.90 -2.83 4.74
CA THR A 58 13.55 -1.56 4.08
C THR A 58 12.33 -0.86 4.69
N LEU A 59 11.46 -1.61 5.39
CA LEU A 59 10.24 -1.09 5.99
C LEU A 59 10.36 -0.89 7.50
N ARG A 60 11.45 -1.35 8.13
CA ARG A 60 11.62 -1.41 9.60
C ARG A 60 11.45 -0.06 10.31
N LEU A 61 11.74 1.03 9.62
CA LEU A 61 11.64 2.39 10.16
C LEU A 61 10.21 2.98 10.11
N LEU A 62 9.26 2.28 9.48
CA LEU A 62 7.89 2.73 9.33
C LEU A 62 7.03 2.20 10.48
N LYS A 63 6.29 3.08 11.15
CA LYS A 63 5.31 2.70 12.19
C LYS A 63 4.27 1.72 11.64
N ALA A 64 3.76 1.97 10.44
CA ALA A 64 2.85 1.06 9.73
C ALA A 64 3.41 -0.37 9.56
N ALA A 65 4.73 -0.52 9.39
CA ALA A 65 5.35 -1.83 9.29
C ALA A 65 5.52 -2.50 10.66
N GLN A 66 5.83 -1.72 11.70
CA GLN A 66 5.98 -2.20 13.08
C GLN A 66 4.66 -2.75 13.63
N GLU A 67 3.55 -2.06 13.39
CA GLU A 67 2.20 -2.51 13.75
C GLU A 67 1.59 -3.45 12.69
N CYS A 68 2.32 -3.69 11.60
CA CYS A 68 1.90 -4.48 10.45
C CYS A 68 0.50 -4.09 9.91
N GLN A 69 0.28 -2.77 9.83
CA GLN A 69 -0.81 -2.13 9.11
C GLN A 69 -0.61 -2.29 7.60
N LEU A 70 -0.77 -3.52 7.12
CA LEU A 70 -0.70 -3.89 5.72
C LEU A 70 -2.07 -4.32 5.20
N LEU A 71 -2.56 -3.62 4.19
CA LEU A 71 -3.64 -4.03 3.31
C LEU A 71 -3.07 -4.85 2.14
N VAL A 72 -3.45 -6.12 2.09
CA VAL A 72 -3.07 -7.03 1.00
C VAL A 72 -4.21 -7.03 -0.01
N MET A 73 -3.95 -6.59 -1.24
CA MET A 73 -4.96 -6.54 -2.30
C MET A 73 -4.59 -7.50 -3.43
N ASP A 74 -5.60 -8.02 -4.14
CA ASP A 74 -5.37 -8.72 -5.39
C ASP A 74 -4.61 -7.79 -6.37
N SER A 75 -3.62 -8.37 -7.06
CA SER A 75 -2.68 -7.64 -7.91
C SER A 75 -3.34 -6.93 -9.09
N LEU A 76 -4.47 -7.46 -9.57
CA LEU A 76 -5.26 -6.85 -10.64
C LEU A 76 -6.18 -5.75 -10.10
N LEU A 77 -6.56 -5.83 -8.82
CA LEU A 77 -7.34 -4.79 -8.14
C LEU A 77 -6.48 -3.58 -7.78
N SER A 78 -5.22 -3.78 -7.39
CA SER A 78 -4.30 -2.69 -7.00
C SER A 78 -3.89 -1.76 -8.16
N LEU A 79 -4.02 -2.23 -9.41
CA LEU A 79 -3.72 -1.45 -10.62
C LEU A 79 -4.90 -0.58 -11.09
N GLY A 80 -6.11 -0.80 -10.56
CA GLY A 80 -7.30 0.00 -10.87
C GLY A 80 -7.80 -0.10 -12.33
N MET A 81 -7.22 -0.97 -13.15
CA MET A 81 -7.57 -1.16 -14.57
C MET A 81 -8.42 -2.42 -14.77
N SER A 82 -9.48 -2.57 -13.98
CA SER A 82 -10.41 -3.68 -14.15
C SER A 82 -11.85 -3.25 -13.88
N PRO A 83 -12.85 -3.98 -14.40
CA PRO A 83 -14.27 -3.75 -14.06
C PRO A 83 -14.57 -3.81 -12.56
N ARG A 84 -13.63 -4.36 -11.76
CA ARG A 84 -13.73 -4.51 -10.31
C ARG A 84 -13.11 -3.33 -9.54
N ILE A 85 -12.93 -2.18 -10.19
CA ILE A 85 -12.34 -0.98 -9.55
C ILE A 85 -13.17 -0.51 -8.34
N SER A 86 -14.50 -0.62 -8.39
CA SER A 86 -15.38 -0.29 -7.26
C SER A 86 -15.08 -1.14 -6.03
N THR A 87 -14.86 -2.44 -6.22
CA THR A 87 -14.44 -3.37 -5.15
C THR A 87 -13.09 -2.97 -4.56
N ALA A 88 -12.15 -2.52 -5.40
CA ALA A 88 -10.84 -2.06 -4.93
C ALA A 88 -10.94 -0.76 -4.10
N ILE A 89 -11.79 0.19 -4.52
CA ILE A 89 -12.06 1.42 -3.77
C ILE A 89 -12.72 1.09 -2.42
N GLN A 90 -13.70 0.19 -2.42
CA GLN A 90 -14.41 -0.22 -1.22
C GLN A 90 -13.46 -0.90 -0.22
N ALA A 91 -12.60 -1.82 -0.66
CA ALA A 91 -11.63 -2.47 0.22
C ALA A 91 -10.66 -1.47 0.86
N LEU A 92 -10.22 -0.45 0.11
CA LEU A 92 -9.39 0.63 0.63
C LEU A 92 -10.13 1.49 1.67
N HIS A 93 -11.39 1.83 1.39
CA HIS A 93 -12.23 2.62 2.27
C HIS A 93 -12.57 1.90 3.58
N GLU A 94 -12.92 0.61 3.49
CA GLU A 94 -13.18 -0.24 4.64
C GLU A 94 -11.93 -0.41 5.51
N TYR A 95 -10.76 -0.61 4.88
CA TYR A 95 -9.51 -0.71 5.62
C TYR A 95 -9.17 0.60 6.33
N LYS A 96 -9.28 1.73 5.64
CA LYS A 96 -9.06 3.08 6.22
C LYS A 96 -9.94 3.34 7.44
N THR A 97 -11.22 2.93 7.38
CA THR A 97 -12.18 3.16 8.47
C THR A 97 -11.93 2.28 9.70
N ARG A 98 -11.15 1.20 9.54
CA ARG A 98 -10.86 0.23 10.61
C ARG A 98 -9.56 0.54 11.36
N LEU A 99 -8.72 1.41 10.81
CA LEU A 99 -7.52 1.93 11.47
C LEU A 99 -7.90 2.99 12.51
#